data_AF-A0A350BLD4-F1
#
_entry.id   AF-A0A350BLD4-F1
#
_cell.length_a   1.000
_cell.length_b   1.000
_cell.length_c   1.000
_cell.angle_alpha   90.00
_cell.angle_beta   90.00
_cell.angle_gamma   90.00
#
_symmetry.space_group_name_H-M   'P 1'
#
loop_
_entity.id
_entity.type
_entity.pdbx_description
1 polymer ?
#
loop_
_entity_poly.entity_id
_entity_poly.type
_entity_poly.pdbx_seq_one_letter_code
_entity_poly.pdbx_strand_id
1 'polypeptide(L)'
;MSESFPRKLTDREMDLLSWVLPEDRPGYAAARMLTRSWSVAARGRRGDGNYILAPEGTVVDVVSPLPQVLAYGVVETGTISTSVTVRERMDVQLEFEIVDNPAFGTAAEPRRWSYSTWLPSSVCPQCGRFPRDVRMSTEGNRLVVLAICMYDRRLWVFDDRSGVNHPVPVTNFYGELMSQTGVRDPRVALRPELLFEQMSAHADDDLARAFVSYNTRHAKIPADDPVLAPESRRPLFGRLFSLFYH
;
A
#
# COMPACT_ATOMS: atom_id res chain seq x y z
N MET A 1 -13.30 5.52 -30.16
CA MET A 1 -12.30 4.71 -30.89
C MET A 1 -12.16 3.40 -30.14
N SER A 2 -12.23 2.25 -30.82
CA SER A 2 -11.92 0.96 -30.21
C SER A 2 -10.44 0.92 -29.86
N GLU A 3 -10.11 0.74 -28.59
CA GLU A 3 -8.74 0.59 -28.14
C GLU A 3 -8.18 -0.74 -28.67
N SER A 4 -7.03 -0.73 -29.34
CA SER A 4 -6.38 -1.92 -29.89
C SER A 4 -5.15 -2.30 -29.07
N PHE A 5 -4.97 -3.60 -28.86
CA PHE A 5 -3.81 -4.17 -28.16
C PHE A 5 -3.04 -5.14 -29.08
N PRO A 6 -1.70 -5.26 -28.94
CA PRO A 6 -0.87 -4.52 -28.00
C PRO A 6 -0.67 -3.05 -28.40
N ARG A 7 -0.42 -2.17 -27.42
CA ARG A 7 0.00 -0.79 -27.67
C ARG A 7 1.14 -0.39 -26.73
N LYS A 8 1.89 0.64 -27.07
CA LYS A 8 2.82 1.26 -26.12
C LYS A 8 2.04 2.05 -25.06
N LEU A 9 2.68 2.25 -23.91
CA LEU A 9 2.24 3.27 -22.97
C LEU A 9 2.28 4.62 -23.68
N THR A 10 1.25 5.42 -23.45
CA THR A 10 1.27 6.84 -23.81
C THR A 10 2.31 7.58 -22.96
N ASP A 11 2.78 8.74 -23.42
CA ASP A 11 3.72 9.57 -22.66
C ASP A 11 3.20 9.90 -21.25
N ARG A 12 1.89 10.10 -21.12
CA ARG A 12 1.25 10.38 -19.82
C ARG A 12 1.21 9.15 -18.92
N GLU A 13 0.86 7.98 -19.44
CA GLU A 13 0.92 6.75 -18.64
C GLU A 13 2.35 6.48 -18.18
N MET A 14 3.34 6.70 -19.04
CA MET A 14 4.75 6.58 -18.69
C MET A 14 5.19 7.59 -17.61
N ASP A 15 4.78 8.85 -17.70
CA ASP A 15 5.03 9.88 -16.67
C ASP A 15 4.44 9.48 -15.31
N LEU A 16 3.17 9.10 -15.30
CA LEU A 16 2.45 8.72 -14.08
C LEU A 16 3.05 7.48 -13.43
N LEU A 17 3.31 6.43 -14.22
CA LEU A 17 3.94 5.21 -13.74
C LEU A 17 5.37 5.47 -13.26
N SER A 18 6.11 6.31 -13.98
CA SER A 18 7.47 6.68 -13.58
C SER A 18 7.53 7.43 -12.27
N TRP A 19 6.51 8.23 -11.99
CA TRP A 19 6.42 9.00 -10.76
C TRP A 19 6.05 8.14 -9.55
N VAL A 20 5.08 7.21 -9.68
CA VAL A 20 4.75 6.29 -8.57
C VAL A 20 5.78 5.17 -8.38
N LEU A 21 6.66 4.95 -9.37
CA LEU A 21 7.78 4.01 -9.31
C LEU A 21 9.12 4.78 -9.33
N PRO A 22 9.47 5.44 -8.21
CA PRO A 22 10.64 6.32 -8.14
C PRO A 22 11.96 5.56 -8.34
N GLU A 23 12.90 6.21 -9.00
CA GLU A 23 14.17 5.61 -9.44
C GLU A 23 15.22 5.50 -8.32
N ASP A 24 15.12 6.36 -7.30
CA ASP A 24 15.99 6.38 -6.12
C ASP A 24 15.68 5.25 -5.12
N ARG A 25 14.73 4.37 -5.43
CA ARG A 25 14.22 3.32 -4.55
C ARG A 25 14.33 1.95 -5.20
N PRO A 26 15.25 1.09 -4.74
CA PRO A 26 15.59 -0.15 -5.45
C PRO A 26 14.41 -1.13 -5.59
N GLY A 27 13.45 -1.14 -4.66
CA GLY A 27 12.30 -2.03 -4.74
C GLY A 27 11.34 -1.75 -5.89
N TYR A 28 11.33 -0.53 -6.45
CA TYR A 28 10.52 -0.20 -7.62
C TYR A 28 11.24 -0.43 -8.95
N ALA A 29 12.56 -0.69 -8.92
CA ALA A 29 13.39 -0.75 -10.13
C ALA A 29 12.92 -1.83 -11.12
N ALA A 30 12.55 -3.01 -10.61
CA ALA A 30 12.05 -4.10 -11.45
C ALA A 30 10.78 -3.68 -12.20
N ALA A 31 9.75 -3.21 -11.49
CA ALA A 31 8.50 -2.76 -12.11
C ALA A 31 8.74 -1.59 -13.10
N ARG A 32 9.59 -0.63 -12.72
CA ARG A 32 9.97 0.52 -13.57
C ARG A 32 10.65 0.09 -14.88
N MET A 33 11.48 -0.96 -14.86
CA MET A 33 12.08 -1.50 -16.07
C MET A 33 11.03 -2.13 -16.99
N LEU A 34 10.02 -2.80 -16.41
CA LEU A 34 8.94 -3.43 -17.18
C LEU A 34 8.06 -2.39 -17.89
N THR A 35 7.80 -1.23 -17.27
CA THR A 35 7.04 -0.16 -17.96
C THR A 35 7.74 0.31 -19.23
N ARG A 36 9.07 0.27 -19.29
CA ARG A 36 9.86 0.68 -20.47
C ARG A 36 9.97 -0.40 -21.54
N SER A 37 9.89 -1.68 -21.17
CA SER A 37 10.18 -2.81 -22.05
C SER A 37 8.95 -3.58 -22.53
N TRP A 38 7.85 -3.53 -21.79
CA TRP A 38 6.61 -4.23 -22.12
C TRP A 38 5.61 -3.33 -22.84
N SER A 39 4.65 -3.98 -23.51
CA SER A 39 3.53 -3.31 -24.17
C SER A 39 2.27 -3.51 -23.32
N VAL A 40 1.32 -2.57 -23.40
CA VAL A 40 -0.03 -2.76 -22.86
C VAL A 40 -0.69 -3.85 -23.70
N ALA A 41 -0.84 -5.03 -23.12
CA ALA A 41 -1.26 -6.25 -23.80
C ALA A 41 -2.78 -6.45 -23.75
N ALA A 42 -3.44 -5.94 -22.72
CA ALA A 42 -4.89 -6.04 -22.56
C ALA A 42 -5.42 -5.04 -21.53
N ARG A 43 -6.75 -4.94 -21.47
CA ARG A 43 -7.44 -4.40 -20.29
C ARG A 43 -7.37 -5.39 -19.15
N GLY A 44 -7.25 -4.86 -17.95
CA GLY A 44 -7.41 -5.61 -16.73
C GLY A 44 -8.89 -5.82 -16.38
N ARG A 45 -9.11 -6.23 -15.15
CA ARG A 45 -10.36 -6.84 -14.67
C ARG A 45 -11.26 -5.85 -13.97
N ARG A 46 -10.73 -4.66 -13.62
CA ARG A 46 -11.45 -3.59 -12.91
C ARG A 46 -12.16 -2.61 -13.83
N GLY A 47 -12.13 -2.84 -15.15
CA GLY A 47 -12.82 -2.02 -16.13
C GLY A 47 -11.91 -0.96 -16.77
N ASP A 48 -12.51 0.15 -17.19
CA ASP A 48 -11.79 1.21 -17.89
C ASP A 48 -10.70 1.84 -17.00
N GLY A 49 -9.53 2.10 -17.59
CA GLY A 49 -8.37 2.62 -16.88
C GLY A 49 -7.48 1.55 -16.24
N ASN A 50 -7.92 0.29 -16.18
CA ASN A 50 -7.12 -0.84 -15.68
C ASN A 50 -6.52 -1.63 -16.85
N TYR A 51 -5.20 -1.83 -16.82
CA TYR A 51 -4.41 -2.35 -17.93
C TYR A 51 -3.35 -3.34 -17.46
N ILE A 52 -2.96 -4.22 -18.37
CA ILE A 52 -1.93 -5.23 -18.14
C ILE A 52 -0.77 -4.97 -19.09
N LEU A 53 0.44 -4.80 -18.53
CA LEU A 53 1.70 -4.83 -19.25
C LEU A 53 2.22 -6.26 -19.32
N ALA A 54 2.64 -6.68 -20.51
CA ALA A 54 3.29 -7.96 -20.74
C ALA A 54 4.18 -7.91 -21.99
N PRO A 55 5.10 -8.87 -22.18
CA PRO A 55 5.76 -9.06 -23.47
C PRO A 55 4.74 -9.24 -24.60
N GLU A 56 5.06 -8.77 -25.81
CA GLU A 56 4.18 -8.95 -26.96
C GLU A 56 3.94 -10.44 -27.26
N GLY A 57 2.70 -10.80 -27.59
CA GLY A 57 2.29 -12.19 -27.81
C GLY A 57 1.98 -12.99 -26.54
N THR A 58 2.13 -12.39 -25.35
CA THR A 58 1.77 -13.06 -24.09
C THR A 58 0.26 -13.22 -23.94
N VAL A 59 -0.18 -14.42 -23.58
CA VAL A 59 -1.55 -14.66 -23.12
C VAL A 59 -1.64 -14.19 -21.67
N VAL A 60 -2.35 -13.09 -21.45
CA VAL A 60 -2.50 -12.51 -20.11
C VAL A 60 -3.52 -13.27 -19.26
N ASP A 61 -3.23 -13.38 -17.97
CA ASP A 61 -4.14 -13.90 -16.97
C ASP A 61 -5.09 -12.80 -16.48
N VAL A 62 -6.35 -12.94 -16.86
CA VAL A 62 -7.48 -12.13 -16.40
C VAL A 62 -8.48 -12.99 -15.62
N VAL A 63 -8.00 -14.04 -14.94
CA VAL A 63 -8.77 -14.98 -14.10
C VAL A 63 -8.28 -15.01 -12.65
N SER A 64 -6.97 -14.96 -12.40
CA SER A 64 -6.38 -15.07 -11.05
C SER A 64 -6.54 -13.84 -10.16
N PRO A 65 -6.66 -14.00 -8.82
CA PRO A 65 -6.81 -12.88 -7.89
C PRO A 65 -5.80 -11.75 -8.12
N LEU A 66 -6.23 -10.51 -7.93
CA LEU A 66 -5.37 -9.36 -8.13
C LEU A 66 -4.16 -9.41 -7.19
N PRO A 67 -2.93 -9.17 -7.71
CA PRO A 67 -1.77 -9.04 -6.85
C PRO A 67 -1.91 -7.85 -5.90
N GLN A 68 -1.06 -7.83 -4.89
CA GLN A 68 -1.05 -6.76 -3.90
C GLN A 68 -0.65 -5.43 -4.56
N VAL A 69 -1.04 -4.31 -3.94
CA VAL A 69 -0.60 -2.99 -4.41
C VAL A 69 0.87 -2.82 -4.08
N LEU A 70 1.67 -2.49 -5.09
CA LEU A 70 3.08 -2.14 -4.97
C LEU A 70 3.24 -0.62 -4.77
N ALA A 71 2.54 0.18 -5.57
CA ALA A 71 2.63 1.63 -5.53
C ALA A 71 1.26 2.27 -5.74
N TYR A 72 1.07 3.43 -5.11
CA TYR A 72 -0.14 4.22 -5.23
C TYR A 72 0.17 5.71 -5.14
N GLY A 73 -0.53 6.49 -5.94
CA GLY A 73 -0.49 7.95 -5.89
C GLY A 73 -1.71 8.58 -6.51
N VAL A 74 -1.87 9.88 -6.28
CA VAL A 74 -2.95 10.68 -6.84
C VAL A 74 -2.39 11.97 -7.42
N VAL A 75 -2.91 12.32 -8.59
CA VAL A 75 -2.76 13.64 -9.21
C VAL A 75 -4.07 14.39 -9.02
N GLU A 76 -4.02 15.50 -8.30
CA GLU A 76 -5.15 16.39 -8.12
C GLU A 76 -5.06 17.50 -9.16
N THR A 77 -6.11 17.62 -9.95
CA THR A 77 -6.36 18.76 -10.83
C THR A 77 -7.55 19.53 -10.30
N GLY A 78 -7.71 20.81 -10.66
CA GLY A 78 -8.70 21.70 -10.03
C GLY A 78 -10.15 21.18 -9.98
N THR A 79 -10.52 20.19 -10.80
CA THR A 79 -11.88 19.62 -10.84
C THR A 79 -11.95 18.13 -10.56
N ILE A 80 -10.84 17.38 -10.61
CA ILE A 80 -10.84 15.92 -10.47
C ILE A 80 -9.52 15.39 -9.90
N SER A 81 -9.56 14.18 -9.36
CA SER A 81 -8.39 13.47 -8.85
C SER A 81 -8.16 12.19 -9.65
N THR A 82 -7.02 12.07 -10.30
CA THR A 82 -6.61 10.85 -11.01
C THR A 82 -5.79 9.97 -10.09
N SER A 83 -6.27 8.77 -9.80
CA SER A 83 -5.50 7.80 -9.02
C SER A 83 -4.67 6.89 -9.92
N VAL A 84 -3.46 6.57 -9.48
CA VAL A 84 -2.52 5.68 -10.17
C VAL A 84 -2.16 4.56 -9.21
N THR A 85 -2.46 3.32 -9.58
CA THR A 85 -2.13 2.13 -8.81
C THR A 85 -1.26 1.21 -9.67
N VAL A 86 -0.16 0.73 -9.10
CA VAL A 86 0.65 -0.34 -9.70
C VAL A 86 0.62 -1.52 -8.74
N ARG A 87 0.33 -2.71 -9.27
CA ARG A 87 0.33 -3.95 -8.49
C ARG A 87 1.69 -4.64 -8.57
N GLU A 88 1.94 -5.53 -7.63
CA GLU A 88 3.08 -6.43 -7.71
C GLU A 88 3.00 -7.27 -8.98
N ARG A 89 4.17 -7.62 -9.52
CA ARG A 89 4.26 -8.49 -10.70
C ARG A 89 3.73 -9.88 -10.35
N MET A 90 2.95 -10.45 -11.25
CA MET A 90 2.52 -11.85 -11.21
C MET A 90 2.96 -12.52 -12.50
N ASP A 91 3.75 -13.59 -12.40
CA ASP A 91 4.32 -14.29 -13.55
C ASP A 91 4.99 -13.37 -14.59
N VAL A 92 4.40 -13.24 -15.78
CA VAL A 92 4.90 -12.45 -16.90
C VAL A 92 4.03 -11.22 -17.18
N GLN A 93 3.30 -10.74 -16.17
CA GLN A 93 2.47 -9.56 -16.28
C GLN A 93 2.59 -8.60 -15.10
N LEU A 94 2.39 -7.31 -15.39
CA LEU A 94 2.35 -6.23 -14.42
C LEU A 94 1.05 -5.45 -14.65
N GLU A 95 0.21 -5.40 -13.63
CA GLU A 95 -1.08 -4.71 -13.73
C GLU A 95 -0.98 -3.30 -13.15
N PHE A 96 -1.56 -2.33 -13.86
CA PHE A 96 -1.70 -0.96 -13.40
C PHE A 96 -3.11 -0.42 -13.65
N GLU A 97 -3.49 0.59 -12.89
CA GLU A 97 -4.83 1.19 -12.95
C GLU A 97 -4.69 2.71 -12.83
N ILE A 98 -5.27 3.44 -13.78
CA ILE A 98 -5.34 4.89 -13.83
C ILE A 98 -6.81 5.28 -13.96
N VAL A 99 -7.42 5.71 -12.85
CA VAL A 99 -8.85 6.03 -12.76
C VAL A 99 -9.04 7.54 -12.75
N ASP A 100 -10.13 8.01 -13.34
CA ASP A 100 -10.46 9.43 -13.50
C ASP A 100 -9.38 10.18 -14.29
N ASN A 101 -8.95 9.58 -15.40
CA ASN A 101 -8.06 10.18 -16.38
C ASN A 101 -8.88 10.79 -17.52
N PRO A 102 -9.46 12.00 -17.40
CA PRO A 102 -9.89 12.67 -18.59
C PRO A 102 -8.65 12.95 -19.43
N ALA A 103 -8.85 13.05 -20.73
CA ALA A 103 -7.89 13.67 -21.61
C ALA A 103 -7.61 15.09 -21.09
N PHE A 104 -6.60 15.21 -20.23
CA PHE A 104 -6.20 16.49 -19.68
C PHE A 104 -5.54 17.30 -20.78
N GLY A 105 -6.21 18.38 -21.16
CA GLY A 105 -5.54 19.55 -21.72
C GLY A 105 -4.66 20.22 -20.66
N THR A 106 -4.24 21.44 -20.93
CA THR A 106 -3.36 22.33 -20.12
C THR A 106 -3.88 22.72 -18.73
N ALA A 107 -4.73 21.90 -18.09
CA ALA A 107 -5.24 22.14 -16.76
C ALA A 107 -4.09 22.17 -15.74
N ALA A 108 -4.14 23.13 -14.82
CA ALA A 108 -3.17 23.22 -13.74
C ALA A 108 -3.23 21.96 -12.87
N GLU A 109 -2.04 21.44 -12.54
CA GLU A 109 -1.83 20.34 -11.60
C GLU A 109 -1.39 20.94 -10.24
N PRO A 110 -2.32 21.42 -9.40
CA PRO A 110 -1.99 22.05 -8.13
C PRO A 110 -1.26 21.11 -7.17
N ARG A 111 -1.47 19.79 -7.29
CA ARG A 111 -0.89 18.84 -6.35
C ARG A 111 -0.78 17.42 -6.93
N ARG A 112 0.33 16.78 -6.61
CA ARG A 112 0.59 15.36 -6.91
C ARG A 112 1.26 14.73 -5.68
N TRP A 113 0.77 13.58 -5.22
CA TRP A 113 1.30 12.89 -4.02
C TRP A 113 1.25 11.37 -4.13
N SER A 114 2.26 10.67 -3.60
CA SER A 114 2.35 9.21 -3.64
C SER A 114 2.94 8.68 -2.34
N TYR A 115 2.51 7.49 -1.89
CA TYR A 115 3.18 6.84 -0.76
C TYR A 115 4.60 6.38 -1.09
N SER A 116 4.93 6.20 -2.36
CA SER A 116 6.27 5.78 -2.78
C SER A 116 7.36 6.79 -2.39
N THR A 117 7.00 8.04 -2.13
CA THR A 117 7.93 9.09 -1.69
C THR A 117 7.97 9.29 -0.17
N TRP A 118 7.10 8.61 0.59
CA TRP A 118 7.08 8.76 2.04
C TRP A 118 8.34 8.16 2.68
N LEU A 119 8.82 8.84 3.72
CA LEU A 119 9.92 8.40 4.56
C LEU A 119 9.48 8.39 6.02
N PRO A 120 10.04 7.49 6.85
CA PRO A 120 9.84 7.53 8.30
C PRO A 120 9.97 8.93 8.87
N SER A 121 9.04 9.28 9.74
CA SER A 121 8.94 10.59 10.41
C SER A 121 8.72 11.78 9.48
N SER A 122 8.28 11.54 8.25
CA SER A 122 7.76 12.56 7.35
C SER A 122 6.24 12.63 7.44
N VAL A 123 5.67 13.77 7.03
CA VAL A 123 4.21 13.91 6.92
C VAL A 123 3.61 12.96 5.89
N CYS A 124 2.39 12.50 6.12
CA CYS A 124 1.61 11.72 5.16
C CYS A 124 1.47 12.50 3.85
N PRO A 125 1.79 11.91 2.68
CA PRO A 125 1.75 12.61 1.40
C PRO A 125 0.36 13.16 1.04
N GLN A 126 -0.71 12.45 1.43
CA GLN A 126 -2.09 12.84 1.13
C GLN A 126 -2.59 14.00 2.01
N CYS A 127 -2.35 13.98 3.31
CA CYS A 127 -3.01 14.92 4.23
C CYS A 127 -2.05 15.91 4.90
N GLY A 128 -0.72 15.77 4.70
CA GLY A 128 0.28 16.66 5.30
C GLY A 128 0.37 16.57 6.84
N ARG A 129 -0.17 15.51 7.44
CA ARG A 129 -0.11 15.25 8.90
C ARG A 129 0.85 14.12 9.20
N PHE A 130 1.50 14.16 10.35
CA PHE A 130 2.38 13.07 10.77
C PHE A 130 1.55 11.79 11.05
N PRO A 131 1.86 10.67 10.38
CA PRO A 131 1.36 9.37 10.83
C PRO A 131 2.03 9.00 12.16
N ARG A 132 1.44 8.03 12.87
CA ARG A 132 2.13 7.35 13.96
C ARG A 132 3.12 6.36 13.37
N ASP A 133 4.38 6.48 13.76
CA ASP A 133 5.46 5.57 13.34
C ASP A 133 5.69 4.50 14.41
N VAL A 134 5.30 3.26 14.10
CA VAL A 134 5.63 2.08 14.92
C VAL A 134 6.89 1.44 14.34
N ARG A 135 8.01 1.59 15.04
CA ARG A 135 9.32 1.11 14.61
C ARG A 135 9.55 -0.33 15.04
N MET A 136 10.03 -1.15 14.12
CA MET A 136 10.39 -2.55 14.30
C MET A 136 11.77 -2.80 13.68
N SER A 137 12.38 -3.93 14.03
CA SER A 137 13.60 -4.40 13.38
C SER A 137 13.38 -5.79 12.79
N THR A 138 14.16 -6.14 11.78
CA THR A 138 14.28 -7.54 11.32
C THR A 138 15.37 -8.29 12.10
N GLU A 139 15.48 -9.60 11.90
CA GLU A 139 16.61 -10.40 12.40
C GLU A 139 17.97 -9.87 11.91
N GLY A 140 18.02 -9.41 10.65
CA GLY A 140 19.17 -8.73 10.05
C GLY A 140 19.41 -7.31 10.55
N ASN A 141 18.73 -6.87 11.61
CA ASN A 141 18.82 -5.54 12.22
C ASN A 141 18.47 -4.38 11.26
N ARG A 142 17.58 -4.66 10.31
CA ARG A 142 17.05 -3.66 9.38
C ARG A 142 15.82 -2.97 9.94
N LEU A 143 15.64 -1.70 9.61
CA LEU A 143 14.51 -0.89 10.06
C LEU A 143 13.27 -1.20 9.24
N VAL A 144 12.17 -1.50 9.94
CA VAL A 144 10.83 -1.59 9.38
C VAL A 144 9.93 -0.62 10.13
N VAL A 145 9.15 0.19 9.42
CA VAL A 145 8.26 1.18 10.06
C VAL A 145 6.84 0.99 9.58
N LEU A 146 5.95 0.61 10.49
CA LEU A 146 4.51 0.67 10.26
C LEU A 146 4.04 2.10 10.51
N ALA A 147 3.61 2.78 9.45
CA ALA A 147 3.02 4.11 9.50
C ALA A 147 1.50 4.01 9.54
N ILE A 148 0.86 4.66 10.50
CA ILE A 148 -0.61 4.70 10.63
C ILE A 148 -1.09 6.13 10.62
N CYS A 149 -1.78 6.55 9.55
CA CYS A 149 -2.30 7.90 9.43
C CYS A 149 -3.79 7.94 9.78
N MET A 150 -4.13 8.60 10.90
CA MET A 150 -5.52 8.70 11.37
C MET A 150 -6.41 9.54 10.45
N TYR A 151 -5.86 10.60 9.84
CA TYR A 151 -6.61 11.53 8.99
C TYR A 151 -6.90 10.94 7.61
N ASP A 152 -5.93 10.21 7.08
CA ASP A 152 -6.03 9.51 5.80
C ASP A 152 -6.70 8.13 5.95
N ARG A 153 -6.80 7.62 7.19
CA ARG A 153 -7.40 6.32 7.53
C ARG A 153 -6.76 5.16 6.76
N ARG A 154 -5.43 5.23 6.63
CA ARG A 154 -4.60 4.24 5.94
C ARG A 154 -3.37 3.92 6.75
N LEU A 155 -2.82 2.74 6.48
CA LEU A 155 -1.52 2.33 6.96
C LEU A 155 -0.70 1.69 5.85
N TRP A 156 0.61 1.84 5.98
CA TRP A 156 1.60 1.24 5.11
C TRP A 156 2.82 0.86 5.93
N VAL A 157 3.60 -0.08 5.42
CA VAL A 157 4.88 -0.46 6.03
C VAL A 157 6.02 -0.04 5.12
N PHE A 158 6.99 0.66 5.68
CA PHE A 158 8.24 1.01 5.03
C PHE A 158 9.28 -0.07 5.27
N ASP A 159 9.89 -0.57 4.19
CA ASP A 159 11.03 -1.48 4.18
C ASP A 159 12.31 -0.71 3.83
N ASP A 160 13.27 -0.62 4.76
CA ASP A 160 14.50 0.14 4.54
C ASP A 160 15.39 -0.40 3.41
N ARG A 161 15.37 -1.72 3.18
CA ARG A 161 16.20 -2.43 2.19
C ARG A 161 15.77 -2.07 0.78
N SER A 162 14.47 -2.11 0.52
CA SER A 162 13.91 -1.81 -0.78
C SER A 162 13.54 -0.33 -0.95
N GLY A 163 13.36 0.39 0.15
CA GLY A 163 12.84 1.75 0.17
C GLY A 163 11.36 1.86 -0.20
N VAL A 164 10.63 0.73 -0.22
CA VAL A 164 9.23 0.65 -0.63
C VAL A 164 8.29 0.92 0.54
N ASN A 165 7.20 1.61 0.26
CA ASN A 165 6.06 1.74 1.16
C ASN A 165 4.96 0.79 0.71
N HIS A 166 4.79 -0.33 1.40
CA HIS A 166 3.78 -1.34 1.07
C HIS A 166 2.44 -0.98 1.73
N PRO A 167 1.37 -0.70 0.96
CA PRO A 167 0.05 -0.48 1.54
C PRO A 167 -0.46 -1.72 2.27
N VAL A 168 -1.04 -1.52 3.45
CA VAL A 168 -1.62 -2.59 4.27
C VAL A 168 -3.13 -2.40 4.35
N PRO A 169 -3.95 -3.39 3.94
CA PRO A 169 -5.40 -3.31 4.10
C PRO A 169 -5.79 -3.21 5.57
N VAL A 170 -6.52 -2.13 5.90
CA VAL A 170 -6.95 -1.83 7.28
C VAL A 170 -7.76 -2.98 7.88
N THR A 171 -8.67 -3.56 7.11
CA THR A 171 -9.51 -4.68 7.53
C THR A 171 -8.69 -5.86 8.02
N ASN A 172 -7.67 -6.24 7.25
CA ASN A 172 -6.84 -7.41 7.55
C ASN A 172 -5.95 -7.14 8.76
N PHE A 173 -5.29 -5.97 8.79
CA PHE A 173 -4.47 -5.57 9.93
C PHE A 173 -5.27 -5.49 11.22
N TYR A 174 -6.45 -4.86 11.18
CA TYR A 174 -7.32 -4.75 12.34
C TYR A 174 -7.81 -6.12 12.83
N GLY A 175 -8.10 -7.05 11.91
CA GLY A 175 -8.41 -8.44 12.26
C GLY A 175 -7.30 -9.11 13.07
N GLU A 176 -6.03 -8.90 12.70
CA GLU A 176 -4.88 -9.39 13.49
C GLU A 176 -4.80 -8.74 14.87
N LEU A 177 -4.98 -7.43 14.94
CA LEU A 177 -4.95 -6.68 16.20
C LEU A 177 -6.03 -7.17 17.18
N MET A 178 -7.25 -7.39 16.70
CA MET A 178 -8.36 -7.90 17.51
C MET A 178 -8.13 -9.35 17.95
N SER A 179 -7.57 -10.19 17.07
CA SER A 179 -7.21 -11.57 17.39
C SER A 179 -6.21 -11.65 18.56
N GLN A 180 -5.20 -10.78 18.57
CA GLN A 180 -4.16 -10.76 19.59
C GLN A 180 -4.61 -10.21 20.94
N THR A 181 -5.46 -9.17 20.92
CA THR A 181 -6.02 -8.57 22.14
C THR A 181 -7.11 -9.43 22.78
N GLY A 182 -7.56 -10.50 22.10
CA GLY A 182 -8.60 -11.40 22.59
C GLY A 182 -10.00 -10.79 22.57
N VAL A 183 -10.18 -9.65 21.90
CA VAL A 183 -11.48 -8.96 21.77
C VAL A 183 -12.36 -9.75 20.82
N ARG A 184 -13.49 -10.26 21.32
CA ARG A 184 -14.45 -11.06 20.55
C ARG A 184 -15.82 -10.39 20.35
N ASP A 185 -16.05 -9.24 20.98
CA ASP A 185 -17.31 -8.48 20.78
C ASP A 185 -17.39 -8.03 19.31
N PRO A 186 -18.37 -8.49 18.53
CA PRO A 186 -18.50 -8.13 17.11
C PRO A 186 -18.65 -6.62 16.88
N ARG A 187 -19.21 -5.89 17.86
CA ARG A 187 -19.36 -4.43 17.80
C ARG A 187 -18.04 -3.69 17.79
N VAL A 188 -16.96 -4.36 18.22
CA VAL A 188 -15.59 -3.85 18.21
C VAL A 188 -14.79 -4.56 17.13
N ALA A 189 -14.82 -5.90 17.10
CA ALA A 189 -13.95 -6.70 16.24
C ALA A 189 -14.21 -6.55 14.73
N LEU A 190 -15.44 -6.17 14.33
CA LEU A 190 -15.81 -6.02 12.91
C LEU A 190 -15.81 -4.57 12.43
N ARG A 191 -15.30 -3.63 13.24
CA ARG A 191 -15.27 -2.18 12.94
C ARG A 191 -13.84 -1.67 12.79
N PRO A 192 -13.19 -1.87 11.61
CA PRO A 192 -11.81 -1.44 11.39
C PRO A 192 -11.60 0.07 11.52
N GLU A 193 -12.68 0.86 11.47
CA GLU A 193 -12.69 2.30 11.72
C GLU A 193 -12.20 2.64 13.13
N LEU A 194 -12.48 1.77 14.10
CA LEU A 194 -12.11 1.96 15.50
C LEU A 194 -10.60 2.03 15.70
N LEU A 195 -9.80 1.41 14.82
CA LEU A 195 -8.35 1.55 14.82
C LEU A 195 -7.95 3.04 14.86
N PHE A 196 -8.57 3.86 14.01
CA PHE A 196 -8.23 5.27 13.88
C PHE A 196 -8.90 6.14 14.94
N GLU A 197 -10.14 5.81 15.32
CA GLU A 197 -10.89 6.53 16.36
C GLU A 197 -10.25 6.38 17.74
N GLN A 198 -9.60 5.24 18.00
CA GLN A 198 -9.01 4.88 19.29
C GLN A 198 -7.48 4.72 19.22
N MET A 199 -6.82 5.38 18.26
CA MET A 199 -5.39 5.21 18.02
C MET A 199 -4.54 5.39 19.29
N SER A 200 -4.88 6.35 20.15
CA SER A 200 -4.16 6.65 21.40
C SER A 200 -4.23 5.52 22.44
N ALA A 201 -5.22 4.63 22.34
CA ALA A 201 -5.39 3.50 23.25
C ALA A 201 -4.54 2.27 22.88
N HIS A 202 -3.98 2.23 21.67
CA HIS A 202 -3.13 1.14 21.21
C HIS A 202 -1.67 1.41 21.57
N ALA A 203 -1.00 0.46 22.22
CA ALA A 203 0.45 0.54 22.43
C ALA A 203 1.21 0.19 21.15
N ASP A 204 2.39 0.79 20.94
CA ASP A 204 3.24 0.48 19.77
C ASP A 204 3.57 -1.02 19.72
N ASP A 205 3.78 -1.64 20.88
CA ASP A 205 4.07 -3.07 20.99
C ASP A 205 2.93 -3.96 20.46
N ASP A 206 1.67 -3.57 20.70
CA ASP A 206 0.50 -4.30 20.20
C ASP A 206 0.36 -4.14 18.69
N LEU A 207 0.59 -2.92 18.19
CA LEU A 207 0.56 -2.62 16.75
C LEU A 207 1.68 -3.37 16.00
N ALA A 208 2.87 -3.42 16.57
CA ALA A 208 4.01 -4.15 16.02
C ALA A 208 3.73 -5.67 15.97
N ARG A 209 3.23 -6.26 17.06
CA ARG A 209 2.84 -7.68 17.06
C ARG A 209 1.73 -7.98 16.06
N ALA A 210 0.73 -7.10 15.93
CA ALA A 210 -0.33 -7.24 14.93
C ALA A 210 0.25 -7.25 13.52
N PHE A 211 1.19 -6.35 13.24
CA PHE A 211 1.87 -6.32 11.95
C PHE A 211 2.72 -7.57 11.68
N VAL A 212 3.49 -8.04 12.67
CA VAL A 212 4.29 -9.28 12.51
C VAL A 212 3.37 -10.46 12.16
N SER A 213 2.25 -10.62 12.88
CA SER A 213 1.24 -11.65 12.56
C SER A 213 0.66 -11.47 11.15
N TYR A 214 0.27 -10.25 10.78
CA TYR A 214 -0.21 -9.93 9.44
C TYR A 214 0.82 -10.33 8.36
N ASN A 215 2.08 -10.00 8.58
CA ASN A 215 3.17 -10.24 7.63
C ASN A 215 3.42 -11.73 7.39
N THR A 216 3.22 -12.60 8.40
CA THR A 216 3.36 -14.06 8.21
C THR A 216 2.37 -14.65 7.19
N ARG A 217 1.21 -14.00 6.98
CA ARG A 217 0.16 -14.50 6.07
C ARG A 217 0.12 -13.77 4.74
N HIS A 218 0.55 -12.51 4.73
CA HIS A 218 0.43 -11.63 3.56
C HIS A 218 1.78 -11.18 2.98
N ALA A 219 2.91 -11.49 3.62
CA ALA A 219 4.29 -11.32 3.13
C ALA A 219 4.57 -9.95 2.47
N LYS A 220 4.42 -8.85 3.24
CA LYS A 220 4.84 -7.50 2.80
C LYS A 220 6.35 -7.32 2.89
N ILE A 221 6.92 -7.75 4.01
CA ILE A 221 8.36 -7.87 4.20
C ILE A 221 8.75 -9.32 3.91
N PRO A 222 9.74 -9.55 3.01
CA PRO A 222 10.23 -10.88 2.68
C PRO A 222 10.59 -11.73 3.90
N ALA A 223 10.26 -13.03 3.83
CA ALA A 223 10.45 -13.96 4.95
C ALA A 223 11.90 -14.43 5.15
N ASP A 224 12.81 -14.14 4.22
CA ASP A 224 14.26 -14.41 4.34
C ASP A 224 14.91 -13.55 5.43
N ASP A 225 14.23 -12.49 5.87
CA ASP A 225 14.67 -11.66 6.99
C ASP A 225 13.44 -11.17 7.80
N PRO A 226 12.96 -12.01 8.73
CA PRO A 226 11.67 -11.82 9.37
C PRO A 226 11.66 -10.61 10.30
N VAL A 227 10.50 -9.94 10.35
CA VAL A 227 10.27 -8.81 11.27
C VAL A 227 10.10 -9.34 12.69
N LEU A 228 10.86 -8.79 13.61
CA LEU A 228 10.85 -9.17 15.01
C LEU A 228 9.70 -8.49 15.74
N ALA A 229 8.98 -9.29 16.52
CA ALA A 229 8.07 -8.76 17.52
C ALA A 229 8.89 -8.13 18.67
N PRO A 230 8.45 -7.02 19.25
CA PRO A 230 9.06 -6.47 20.46
C PRO A 230 9.08 -7.53 21.57
N GLU A 231 10.19 -7.61 22.32
CA GLU A 231 10.26 -8.46 23.50
C GLU A 231 9.15 -8.07 24.48
N SER A 232 8.34 -9.05 24.89
CA SER A 232 7.20 -8.75 25.75
C SER A 232 7.69 -8.27 27.12
N ARG A 233 7.57 -6.98 27.41
CA ARG A 233 7.25 -6.56 28.77
C ARG A 233 5.76 -6.83 28.94
N ARG A 234 5.37 -8.07 29.24
CA ARG A 234 3.98 -8.37 29.65
C ARG A 234 3.62 -7.42 30.78
N PRO A 235 2.73 -6.42 30.61
CA PRO A 235 2.16 -5.75 31.75
C PRO A 235 1.16 -6.75 32.35
N LEU A 236 1.21 -6.94 33.66
CA LEU A 236 0.30 -7.78 34.45
C LEU A 236 -1.15 -7.23 34.50
N PHE A 237 -1.60 -6.47 33.50
CA PHE A 237 -2.95 -5.91 33.47
C PHE A 237 -3.84 -6.67 32.51
N GLY A 238 -4.44 -7.73 33.06
CA GLY A 238 -5.69 -8.25 32.53
C GLY A 238 -6.79 -7.20 32.58
N ARG A 239 -7.67 -7.22 31.58
CA ARG A 239 -9.03 -6.68 31.60
C ARG A 239 -9.16 -5.19 31.96
N LEU A 240 -8.94 -4.30 30.99
CA LEU A 240 -9.45 -2.92 31.07
C LEU A 240 -10.14 -2.41 29.79
N PHE A 241 -10.38 -3.27 28.79
CA PHE A 241 -11.16 -2.88 27.60
C PHE A 241 -12.68 -3.03 27.75
N SER A 242 -13.19 -3.34 28.95
CA SER A 242 -14.65 -3.43 29.20
C SER A 242 -15.26 -2.18 29.84
N LEU A 243 -14.51 -1.09 30.03
CA LEU A 243 -14.99 0.08 30.79
C LEU A 243 -15.16 1.39 30.00
N PHE A 244 -14.93 1.38 28.68
CA PHE A 244 -15.12 2.57 27.82
C PHE A 244 -16.25 2.44 26.79
N TYR A 245 -17.13 1.44 26.94
CA TYR A 245 -18.35 1.30 26.14
C TYR A 245 -19.59 1.40 27.05
N HIS A 246 -19.92 2.61 27.46
CA HIS A 246 -21.25 2.99 27.93
C HIS A 246 -21.71 4.24 27.17
#